data_AF-A0A178VB86-F1
#
_entry.id   AF-A0A178VB86-F1
#
_cell.length_a   1.000
_cell.length_b   1.000
_cell.length_c   1.000
_cell.angle_alpha   90.00
_cell.angle_beta   90.00
_cell.angle_gamma   90.00
#
_symmetry.space_group_name_H-M   'P 1'
#
loop_
_entity.id
_entity.type
_entity.pdbx_description
1 polymer ?
#
loop_
_entity_poly.entity_id
_entity_poly.type
_entity_poly.pdbx_seq_one_letter_code
_entity_poly.pdbx_strand_id
1 'polypeptide(L)' 'MYNSLVERCFVDCVDSFTRKSLQKQEETCVMRCAEKFLKHTMRVGMRFAELNQNAPTQD' A
#
# COMPACT_ATOMS: atom_id res chain seq x y z
N MET A 1 6.80 4.79 5.52
CA MET A 1 5.39 4.45 5.24
C MET A 1 4.77 5.40 4.22
N TYR A 2 4.71 6.72 4.48
CA TYR A 2 4.13 7.67 3.52
C TYR A 2 4.87 7.67 2.16
N ASN A 3 6.19 7.82 2.16
CA ASN A 3 6.97 7.82 0.91
C ASN A 3 6.83 6.50 0.13
N SER A 4 6.88 5.36 0.84
CA SER A 4 6.70 4.03 0.24
C SER A 4 5.30 3.84 -0.35
N LEU A 5 4.26 4.40 0.29
CA LEU A 5 2.90 4.40 -0.23
C LEU A 5 2.81 5.22 -1.53
N VAL A 6 3.36 6.43 -1.51
CA VAL A 6 3.33 7.34 -2.67
C VAL A 6 4.06 6.73 -3.84
N GLU A 7 5.27 6.22 -3.64
CA GLU A 7 6.07 5.55 -4.67
C GLU A 7 5.31 4.35 -5.25
N ARG A 8 4.76 3.48 -4.39
CA ARG A 8 3.99 2.30 -4.81
C ARG A 8 2.80 2.68 -5.68
N CYS A 9 1.96 3.61 -5.20
CA CYS A 9 0.76 3.99 -5.94
C CYS A 9 1.07 4.77 -7.20
N PHE A 10 2.18 5.50 -7.26
CA PHE A 10 2.63 6.13 -8.50
C PHE A 10 3.01 5.07 -9.53
N VAL A 11 3.86 4.11 -9.16
CA VAL A 11 4.31 3.02 -10.06
C VAL A 11 3.15 2.14 -10.53
N ASP A 12 2.21 1.82 -9.64
CA ASP A 12 1.11 0.89 -9.94
C ASP A 12 -0.05 1.54 -10.72
N CYS A 13 -0.24 2.87 -10.64
CA CYS A 13 -1.44 3.54 -11.16
C CYS A 13 -1.20 4.66 -12.19
N VAL A 14 0.03 5.18 -12.34
CA VAL A 14 0.32 6.29 -13.26
C VAL A 14 1.18 5.77 -14.40
N ASP A 15 0.52 5.43 -15.52
CA ASP A 15 1.14 4.81 -16.68
C ASP A 15 1.08 5.67 -17.95
N SER A 16 0.31 6.77 -17.93
CA SER A 16 0.09 7.62 -19.10
C SER A 16 0.70 9.01 -18.94
N PHE A 17 1.80 9.27 -19.66
CA PHE A 17 2.52 10.56 -19.60
C PHE A 17 2.14 11.54 -20.72
N THR A 18 0.90 11.49 -21.18
CA THR A 18 0.41 12.34 -22.29
C THR A 18 -0.07 13.73 -21.84
N ARG A 19 -0.34 13.91 -20.54
CA ARG A 19 -0.83 15.16 -19.93
C ARG A 19 -0.15 15.38 -18.59
N LYS A 20 -0.10 16.65 -18.15
CA LYS A 20 0.45 17.02 -16.83
C LYS A 20 -0.48 16.61 -15.67
N SER A 21 -1.79 16.60 -15.91
CA SER A 21 -2.80 16.20 -14.94
C SER A 21 -3.12 14.72 -15.05
N LEU A 22 -3.41 14.09 -13.91
CA LEU A 22 -3.90 12.72 -13.87
C LEU A 22 -5.23 12.60 -14.63
N GLN A 23 -5.41 11.47 -15.29
CA GLN A 23 -6.69 11.08 -15.85
C GLN A 23 -7.61 10.55 -14.74
N LYS A 24 -8.93 10.62 -14.94
CA LYS A 24 -9.92 10.14 -13.97
C LYS A 24 -9.71 8.68 -13.54
N GLN A 25 -9.19 7.84 -14.45
CA GLN A 25 -8.86 6.46 -14.15
C GLN A 25 -7.65 6.35 -13.21
N GLU A 26 -6.59 7.11 -13.45
CA GLU A 26 -5.39 7.16 -12.59
C GLU A 26 -5.75 7.72 -11.21
N GLU A 27 -6.54 8.80 -11.14
CA GLU A 27 -7.05 9.35 -9.87
C GLU A 27 -7.82 8.29 -9.06
N THR A 28 -8.75 7.59 -9.71
CA THR A 28 -9.53 6.53 -9.07
C THR A 28 -8.63 5.37 -8.62
N CYS A 29 -7.61 5.02 -9.40
CA CYS A 29 -6.65 3.98 -9.07
C CYS A 29 -5.82 4.37 -7.83
N VAL A 30 -5.23 5.57 -7.81
CA VAL A 30 -4.40 6.05 -6.69
C VAL A 30 -5.20 6.08 -5.38
N MET A 31 -6.46 6.54 -5.41
CA MET A 31 -7.33 6.53 -4.24
C MET A 31 -7.56 5.11 -3.70
N ARG A 32 -7.86 4.15 -4.60
CA ARG A 32 -8.03 2.73 -4.23
C ARG A 32 -6.72 2.09 -3.77
N CYS A 33 -5.60 2.47 -4.37
CA CYS A 33 -4.28 1.98 -3.99
C CYS A 33 -3.96 2.39 -2.55
N ALA A 34 -4.15 3.66 -2.20
CA ALA A 34 -3.91 4.16 -0.85
C ALA A 34 -4.79 3.45 0.19
N GLU A 35 -6.09 3.32 -0.08
CA GLU A 35 -7.01 2.60 0.80
C GLU A 35 -6.59 1.13 1.00
N LYS A 36 -6.25 0.44 -0.10
CA LYS A 36 -5.80 -0.96 -0.05
C LYS A 36 -4.50 -1.11 0.72
N PHE A 37 -3.51 -0.26 0.47
CA PHE A 37 -2.21 -0.31 1.13
C PHE A 37 -2.34 -0.11 2.63
N LEU A 38 -3.13 0.87 3.08
CA LEU A 38 -3.35 1.13 4.51
C LEU A 38 -4.04 -0.06 5.19
N LYS A 39 -5.15 -0.55 4.60
CA LYS A 39 -5.87 -1.73 5.13
C LYS A 39 -4.99 -2.98 5.16
N HIS A 40 -4.17 -3.18 4.11
CA HIS A 40 -3.24 -4.28 4.03
C HIS A 40 -2.16 -4.18 5.10
N THR A 41 -1.52 -3.02 5.25
CA THR A 41 -0.48 -2.78 6.26
C THR A 41 -1.00 -3.04 7.67
N MET A 42 -2.21 -2.58 7.99
CA MET A 42 -2.86 -2.87 9.28
C MET A 42 -3.09 -4.37 9.48
N ARG A 43 -3.61 -5.06 8.47
CA ARG A 43 -3.88 -6.50 8.55
C ARG A 43 -2.60 -7.31 8.70
N VAL A 44 -1.56 -6.99 7.95
CA VAL A 44 -0.24 -7.63 8.07
C VAL A 44 0.34 -7.38 9.45
N GLY A 45 0.27 -6.14 9.97
CA GLY A 45 0.72 -5.81 11.32
C GLY A 45 0.04 -6.66 12.41
N MET A 46 -1.28 -6.82 12.34
CA MET A 46 -2.02 -7.69 13.28
C MET A 46 -1.55 -9.15 13.20
N ARG A 47 -1.42 -9.70 12.00
CA ARG A 47 -0.97 -11.10 11.81
C ARG A 47 0.47 -11.31 12.23
N PHE A 48 1.34 -10.32 12.00
CA PHE A 48 2.71 -10.37 12.45
C PHE A 48 2.80 -10.42 13.98
N ALA A 49 2.00 -9.60 14.68
CA ALA A 49 1.93 -9.63 16.13
C ALA A 49 1.43 -10.98 16.67
N GLU A 50 0.37 -11.55 16.08
CA GLU A 50 -0.13 -12.90 16.42
C GLU A 50 0.96 -13.98 16.26
N LEU A 51 1.71 -13.95 15.14
CA LEU A 51 2.77 -14.92 14.90
C LEU A 51 3.94 -14.76 15.86
N ASN A 52 4.29 -13.54 16.23
CA ASN A 52 5.40 -13.29 17.15
C ASN A 52 5.07 -13.67 18.61
N GLN A 53 3.79 -13.61 18.99
CA GLN A 53 3.32 -14.13 20.28
C GLN A 53 3.35 -15.66 20.35
N ASN A 54 3.15 -16.32 19.21
CA ASN A 54 3.17 -17.78 19.09
C ASN A 54 4.54 -18.30 18.63
N ALA A 55 5.53 -17.42 18.45
CA ALA A 55 6.89 -17.82 18.14
C ALA A 55 7.44 -18.59 19.35
N PRO A 56 7.95 -19.81 19.18
CA PRO A 56 8.57 -20.52 20.28
C PRO A 56 9.71 -19.66 20.81
N THR A 57 9.64 -19.30 22.10
CA THR A 57 10.80 -18.78 22.81
C THR A 57 11.92 -19.79 22.63
N GLN A 58 13.01 -19.38 21.98
CA GLN A 58 14.25 -20.16 22.04
C GLN A 58 14.65 -20.23 23.51
N ASP A 59 14.59 -21.44 24.09
CA ASP A 59 15.29 -21.77 25.32
C ASP A 59 16.81 -21.52 25.16
#